data_AF-A0A258SNU8-F1
#
_entry.id   AF-A0A258SNU8-F1
#
_cell.length_a   1.000
_cell.length_b   1.000
_cell.length_c   1.000
_cell.angle_alpha   90.00
_cell.angle_beta   90.00
_cell.angle_gamma   90.00
#
_symmetry.space_group_name_H-M   'P 1'
#
loop_
_entity.id
_entity.type
_entity.pdbx_description
1 polymer ?
#
loop_
_entity_poly.entity_id
_entity_poly.type
_entity_poly.pdbx_seq_one_letter_code
_entity_poly.pdbx_strand_id
1 'polypeptide(L)'
;MALGVPVLRLPHGEDLPLPAYATAASAGLDLMAAVPADGPLVLKPGARAAVPTGLALALPPGFEAQVRPRSGLALKFGVTVLNAPGTIDADYRGEILVLLINHGDAP
;
A
#
# COMPACT_ATOMS: atom_id res chain seq x y z
N MET A 1 -18.38 -17.86 -3.44
CA MET A 1 -19.03 -16.53 -3.56
C MET A 1 -17.90 -15.52 -3.75
N ALA A 2 -17.90 -14.71 -4.81
CA ALA A 2 -16.87 -13.70 -5.03
C ALA A 2 -17.19 -12.44 -4.20
N LEU A 3 -16.24 -11.96 -3.41
CA LEU A 3 -16.38 -10.71 -2.66
C LEU A 3 -16.07 -9.54 -3.61
N GLY A 4 -17.09 -8.76 -3.98
CA GLY A 4 -16.89 -7.53 -4.73
C GLY A 4 -16.46 -6.40 -3.81
N VAL A 5 -15.31 -5.79 -4.08
CA VAL A 5 -14.81 -4.60 -3.37
C VAL A 5 -14.73 -3.44 -4.37
N PRO A 6 -15.61 -2.44 -4.29
CA PRO A 6 -15.48 -1.22 -5.08
C PRO A 6 -14.15 -0.52 -4.77
N VAL A 7 -13.44 -0.12 -5.83
CA VAL A 7 -12.18 0.63 -5.76
C VAL A 7 -12.32 1.90 -6.58
N LEU A 8 -11.98 3.03 -5.97
CA LEU A 8 -11.84 4.32 -6.64
C LEU A 8 -10.35 4.59 -6.88
N ARG A 9 -10.00 4.90 -8.13
CA ARG A 9 -8.70 5.48 -8.48
C ARG A 9 -8.79 7.00 -8.36
N LEU A 10 -7.87 7.60 -7.62
CA LEU A 10 -7.73 9.04 -7.45
C LEU A 10 -6.86 9.62 -8.58
N PRO A 11 -6.95 10.93 -8.87
CA PRO A 11 -6.26 11.55 -10.01
C PRO A 11 -4.76 11.27 -10.09
N HIS A 12 -4.06 11.21 -8.94
CA HIS A 12 -2.62 10.96 -8.87
C HIS A 12 -2.20 9.49 -9.00
N GLY A 13 -3.14 8.57 -9.19
CA GLY A 13 -2.86 7.15 -9.48
C GLY A 13 -3.58 6.62 -10.72
N GLU A 14 -4.11 7.49 -11.59
CA GLU A 14 -4.86 7.09 -12.78
C GLU A 14 -4.02 6.30 -13.81
N ASP A 15 -2.73 6.63 -13.89
CA ASP A 15 -1.75 5.99 -14.77
C ASP A 15 -1.22 4.65 -14.21
N LEU A 16 -1.53 4.33 -12.96
CA LEU A 16 -1.12 3.10 -12.31
C LEU A 16 -2.14 1.97 -12.56
N PRO A 17 -1.67 0.72 -12.73
CA PRO A 17 -2.55 -0.43 -12.81
C PRO A 17 -3.28 -0.63 -11.47
N LEU A 18 -4.51 -1.11 -11.53
CA LEU A 18 -5.18 -1.61 -10.33
C LEU A 18 -4.41 -2.81 -9.76
N PRO A 19 -4.34 -2.96 -8.42
CA PRO A 19 -3.73 -4.12 -7.82
C PRO A 19 -4.39 -5.42 -8.27
N ALA A 20 -3.57 -6.43 -8.54
CA ALA A 20 -4.02 -7.73 -8.95
C ALA A 20 -3.21 -8.83 -8.25
N TYR A 21 -3.86 -9.96 -8.00
CA TYR A 21 -3.16 -11.16 -7.56
C TYR A 21 -2.24 -11.65 -8.68
N ALA A 22 -0.96 -11.84 -8.37
CA ALA A 22 0.03 -12.28 -9.35
C ALA A 22 -0.25 -13.71 -9.85
N THR A 23 -0.83 -14.57 -9.00
CA THR A 23 -1.20 -15.95 -9.32
C THR A 23 -2.53 -16.31 -8.65
N ALA A 24 -3.15 -17.40 -9.09
CA ALA A 24 -4.38 -17.92 -8.47
C ALA A 24 -4.21 -18.33 -6.98
N ALA A 25 -2.97 -18.57 -6.52
CA ALA A 25 -2.66 -18.97 -5.15
C ALA A 25 -2.13 -17.81 -4.29
N SER A 26 -2.07 -16.58 -4.83
CA SER A 26 -1.56 -15.43 -4.09
C SER A 26 -2.52 -15.04 -2.96
N ALA A 27 -1.99 -14.89 -1.74
CA ALA A 27 -2.76 -14.47 -0.57
C ALA A 27 -2.92 -12.94 -0.45
N GLY A 28 -2.11 -12.18 -1.18
CA GLY A 28 -2.14 -10.73 -1.22
C GLY A 28 -1.81 -10.20 -2.61
N LEU A 29 -2.01 -8.89 -2.78
CA LEU A 29 -1.71 -8.13 -3.98
C LEU A 29 -0.75 -6.98 -3.61
N ASP A 30 0.09 -6.59 -4.56
CA ASP A 30 1.03 -5.49 -4.36
C ASP A 30 0.30 -4.13 -4.55
N LEU A 31 0.57 -3.17 -3.66
CA LEU A 31 0.16 -1.77 -3.81
C LEU A 31 1.29 -0.98 -4.46
N MET A 32 0.93 -0.15 -5.44
CA MET A 32 1.87 0.75 -6.12
C MET A 32 1.93 2.09 -5.41
N ALA A 33 3.12 2.72 -5.40
CA ALA A 33 3.29 4.06 -4.86
C ALA A 33 2.85 5.11 -5.89
N ALA A 34 1.81 5.86 -5.59
CA ALA A 34 1.28 6.95 -6.41
C ALA A 34 1.95 8.28 -6.04
N VAL A 35 3.28 8.29 -6.04
CA VAL A 35 4.08 9.49 -5.74
C VAL A 35 4.11 10.45 -6.95
N PRO A 36 4.26 11.76 -6.73
CA PRO A 36 4.35 12.75 -7.81
C PRO A 36 5.40 12.39 -8.89
N ALA A 37 5.07 12.68 -10.14
CA ALA A 37 5.93 12.36 -11.29
C ALA A 37 7.20 13.25 -11.39
N ASP A 38 7.26 14.35 -10.64
CA ASP A 38 8.38 15.29 -10.65
C ASP A 38 9.61 14.79 -9.87
N GLY A 39 9.50 13.69 -9.13
CA GLY A 39 10.66 13.00 -8.58
C GLY A 39 10.34 11.87 -7.61
N PRO A 40 11.32 10.98 -7.32
CA PRO A 40 11.12 9.91 -6.36
C PRO A 40 11.02 10.44 -4.93
N LEU A 41 10.18 9.79 -4.12
CA LEU A 41 10.24 9.94 -2.68
C LEU A 41 11.52 9.27 -2.14
N VAL A 42 12.42 10.06 -1.57
CA VAL A 42 13.65 9.54 -0.93
C VAL A 42 13.42 9.36 0.57
N LEU A 43 13.64 8.14 1.08
CA LEU A 43 13.41 7.79 2.47
C LEU A 43 14.73 7.50 3.18
N LYS A 44 15.32 8.52 3.83
CA LYS A 44 16.57 8.38 4.57
C LYS A 44 16.50 7.33 5.69
N PRO A 45 17.63 6.73 6.11
CA PRO A 45 17.70 5.89 7.31
C PRO A 45 17.02 6.54 8.53
N GLY A 46 16.14 5.78 9.19
CA GLY A 46 15.34 6.23 10.34
C GLY A 46 14.14 7.11 10.01
N ALA A 47 14.01 7.58 8.77
CA ALA A 47 12.85 8.38 8.34
C ALA A 47 11.62 7.50 8.09
N ARG A 48 10.45 8.12 8.22
CA ARG A 48 9.15 7.54 7.88
C ARG A 48 8.36 8.48 6.97
N ALA A 49 7.53 7.90 6.10
CA ALA A 49 6.65 8.66 5.22
C ALA A 49 5.31 7.93 5.03
N ALA A 50 4.25 8.72 4.86
CA ALA A 50 2.97 8.22 4.38
C ALA A 50 3.00 8.22 2.85
N VAL A 51 3.07 7.04 2.23
CA VAL A 51 3.17 6.89 0.79
C VAL A 51 1.76 6.72 0.20
N PRO A 52 1.32 7.63 -0.68
CA PRO A 52 0.02 7.53 -1.35
C PRO A 52 -0.04 6.32 -2.28
N THR A 53 -1.22 5.74 -2.43
CA THR A 53 -1.48 4.64 -3.38
C THR A 53 -2.35 5.08 -4.55
N GLY A 54 -3.00 6.24 -4.45
CA GLY A 54 -4.01 6.69 -5.41
C GLY A 54 -5.28 5.86 -5.37
N LEU A 55 -5.50 5.06 -4.31
CA LEU A 55 -6.64 4.15 -4.19
C LEU A 55 -7.45 4.46 -2.94
N ALA A 56 -8.77 4.49 -3.09
CA ALA A 56 -9.73 4.38 -2.00
C ALA A 56 -10.60 3.14 -2.24
N LEU A 57 -11.06 2.48 -1.18
CA LEU A 57 -11.85 1.26 -1.28
C LEU A 57 -13.10 1.33 -0.39
N ALA A 58 -14.08 0.49 -0.70
CA ALA A 58 -15.28 0.33 0.10
C ALA A 58 -15.47 -1.15 0.44
N LEU A 59 -14.93 -1.60 1.57
CA LEU A 59 -15.13 -2.98 2.00
C LEU A 59 -16.58 -3.19 2.47
N PRO A 60 -17.15 -4.39 2.26
CA PRO A 60 -18.41 -4.75 2.87
C PRO A 60 -18.29 -4.89 4.39
N PRO A 61 -19.36 -4.68 5.16
CA PRO A 61 -19.36 -4.90 6.61
C PRO A 61 -18.90 -6.31 6.98
N GLY A 62 -18.13 -6.43 8.07
CA GLY A 62 -17.58 -7.69 8.55
C GLY A 62 -16.25 -8.10 7.90
N PHE A 63 -15.66 -7.25 7.07
CA PHE A 63 -14.35 -7.45 6.46
C PHE A 63 -13.40 -6.31 6.80
N GLU A 64 -12.11 -6.63 6.84
CA GLU A 64 -11.02 -5.66 6.85
C GLU A 64 -10.06 -5.98 5.68
N ALA A 65 -9.28 -4.98 5.27
CA ALA A 65 -8.08 -5.21 4.48
C ALA A 65 -6.85 -4.94 5.36
N GLN A 66 -5.76 -5.64 5.07
CA GLN A 66 -4.50 -5.50 5.82
C GLN A 66 -3.37 -5.10 4.89
N VAL A 67 -2.69 -4.00 5.21
CA VAL A 67 -1.45 -3.60 4.56
C VAL A 67 -0.29 -4.26 5.30
N ARG A 68 0.47 -5.10 4.59
CA ARG A 68 1.59 -5.87 5.16
C ARG A 68 2.91 -5.54 4.43
N PRO A 69 4.08 -5.72 5.07
CA PRO A 69 5.37 -5.47 4.43
C PRO A 69 5.65 -6.45 3.29
N ARG A 70 6.31 -5.98 2.23
CA ARG A 70 6.91 -6.87 1.21
C ARG A 70 8.21 -7.44 1.77
N SER A 71 8.28 -8.76 1.90
CA SER A 71 9.44 -9.45 2.49
C SER A 71 10.77 -9.11 1.81
N GLY A 72 10.75 -8.93 0.48
CA GLY A 72 11.93 -8.54 -0.29
C GLY A 72 12.46 -7.15 0.06
N LEU A 73 11.58 -6.17 0.31
CA LEU A 73 11.99 -4.82 0.71
C LEU A 73 12.54 -4.81 2.14
N ALA A 74 11.88 -5.54 3.03
CA ALA A 74 12.32 -5.67 4.42
C ALA A 74 13.70 -6.32 4.52
N LEU A 75 13.92 -7.43 3.81
CA LEU A 75 15.19 -8.17 3.84
C LEU A 75 16.34 -7.40 3.18
N LYS A 76 16.09 -6.79 2.01
CA LYS A 76 17.17 -6.19 1.20
C LYS A 76 17.52 -4.76 1.60
N PHE A 77 16.54 -4.01 2.09
CA PHE A 77 16.68 -2.56 2.30
C PHE A 77 16.28 -2.11 3.72
N GLY A 78 15.80 -3.01 4.58
CA GLY A 78 15.29 -2.63 5.89
C GLY A 78 14.02 -1.79 5.85
N VAL A 79 13.32 -1.73 4.69
CA VAL A 79 12.09 -0.95 4.53
C VAL A 79 10.89 -1.82 4.89
N THR A 80 10.07 -1.34 5.82
CA THR A 80 8.86 -2.03 6.28
C THR A 80 7.68 -1.07 6.40
N VAL A 81 6.49 -1.63 6.60
CA VAL A 81 5.27 -0.89 6.94
C VAL A 81 5.26 -0.70 8.46
N LEU A 82 5.42 0.54 8.92
CA LEU A 82 5.63 0.90 10.33
C LEU A 82 4.47 0.45 11.23
N ASN A 83 3.23 0.52 10.73
CA ASN A 83 2.03 0.12 11.44
C ASN A 83 1.54 -1.28 11.03
N ALA A 84 2.41 -2.15 10.53
CA ALA A 84 2.02 -3.48 10.07
C ALA A 84 1.48 -4.41 11.19
N PRO A 85 0.43 -5.20 10.92
CA PRO A 85 -0.48 -5.06 9.78
C PRO A 85 -1.32 -3.77 9.90
N GLY A 86 -1.31 -2.95 8.85
CA GLY A 86 -2.14 -1.74 8.81
C GLY A 86 -3.58 -2.09 8.49
N THR A 87 -4.49 -1.92 9.46
CA THR A 87 -5.91 -2.23 9.29
C THR A 87 -6.63 -1.15 8.47
N ILE A 88 -7.42 -1.58 7.49
CA ILE A 88 -8.38 -0.76 6.76
C ILE A 88 -9.78 -1.29 7.09
N ASP A 89 -10.53 -0.51 7.85
CA ASP A 89 -11.88 -0.85 8.29
C ASP A 89 -12.92 -0.67 7.17
N ALA A 90 -14.07 -1.33 7.32
CA ALA A 90 -15.14 -1.28 6.33
C ALA A 90 -15.85 0.07 6.18
N ASP A 91 -15.70 0.96 7.15
CA ASP A 91 -16.20 2.34 7.10
C ASP A 91 -15.15 3.35 6.59
N TYR A 92 -13.90 2.92 6.38
CA TYR A 92 -12.86 3.77 5.82
C TYR A 92 -13.12 4.08 4.34
N ARG A 93 -13.09 5.36 3.97
CA ARG A 93 -13.29 5.84 2.58
C ARG A 93 -12.18 6.76 2.09
N GLY A 94 -11.17 7.01 2.93
CA GLY A 94 -10.01 7.81 2.55
C GLY A 94 -9.10 7.06 1.57
N GLU A 95 -8.09 7.78 1.10
CA GLU A 95 -6.99 7.16 0.36
C GLU A 95 -6.20 6.21 1.27
N ILE A 96 -5.89 5.01 0.77
CA ILE A 96 -4.97 4.11 1.44
C ILE A 96 -3.57 4.71 1.38
N LEU A 97 -3.04 5.10 2.54
CA LEU A 97 -1.66 5.55 2.70
C LEU A 97 -0.83 4.43 3.34
N VAL A 98 0.30 4.08 2.73
CA VAL A 98 1.22 3.08 3.27
C VAL A 98 2.30 3.79 4.11
N LEU A 99 2.29 3.57 5.42
CA LEU A 99 3.29 4.17 6.32
C LEU A 99 4.59 3.39 6.25
N LEU A 100 5.53 3.84 5.40
CA LEU A 100 6.84 3.21 5.30
C LEU A 100 7.82 3.81 6.31
N ILE A 101 8.68 2.95 6.85
CA ILE A 101 9.86 3.33 7.63
C ILE A 101 11.09 2.62 7.06
N ASN A 102 12.21 3.35 6.98
CA ASN A 102 13.51 2.80 6.57
C ASN A 102 14.36 2.49 7.81
N HIS A 103 14.53 1.20 8.13
CA HIS A 103 15.46 0.73 9.16
C HIS A 103 16.84 0.34 8.61
N GLY A 104 17.05 0.46 7.30
CA GLY A 104 18.33 0.24 6.65
C GLY A 104 19.32 1.38 6.88
N ASP A 105 20.45 1.30 6.19
CA ASP A 105 21.61 2.20 6.31
C ASP A 105 21.79 3.13 5.11
N ALA A 106 21.01 2.96 4.04
CA ALA A 106 21.03 3.78 2.83
C ALA A 106 19.67 4.45 2.53
N PRO A 107 19.64 5.64 1.88
CA PRO A 107 18.42 6.30 1.42
C PRO A 107 17.67 5.58 0.29
#